data_AF-A0AAV5V2P9-F1
#
_entry.id   AF-A0AAV5V2P9-F1
#
_cell.length_a   1.000
_cell.length_b   1.000
_cell.length_c   1.000
_cell.angle_alpha   90.00
_cell.angle_beta   90.00
_cell.angle_gamma   90.00
#
_symmetry.space_group_name_H-M   'P 1'
#
loop_
_entity.id
_entity.type
_entity.pdbx_description
1 polymer ?
#
loop_
_entity_poly.entity_id
_entity_poly.type
_entity_poly.pdbx_seq_one_letter_code
_entity_poly.pdbx_strand_id
1 'polypeptide(L)'
;ANKLFLLSVIVLAVSFYSIHQSKRLAEGSVVAYTLPSPPSLTGPLSINKGLSEVEYILKDEIKGPESMVVDGDTIYTGTHDGRLLKIVGGKIEKEMRLVKVDRKCGDYENEIDCGRPLGMRRLKGEEFIVVDAYKGVFIVDFNSGSKKQLIDGRMPIENDLAAFFNDIDIINDDEFLFTDSSTVYGRKDFMKEILAAKGTGRVIHHTISTGKSKVLLKGLHFANGIQILPDRQSFVVSELTRAKLTRYYFAGPKASQTETFIDNLPGLPDNIRLSSNGTLWVGLASLRMAGKHNALEAMAEYPKIREILLATLPDLILRDVFPHLADKHAIVVQIDLNGKIVSSLHDVNGEKVREVSQITDSGDYLYLGSFKAPYIAKLKKF
;
A
#
# COMPACT_ATOMS: atom_id res chain seq x y z
N ALA A 1 7.72 -44.52 -22.29
CA ALA A 1 9.15 -44.13 -22.22
C ALA A 1 9.40 -42.70 -22.73
N ASN A 2 9.01 -42.35 -23.96
CA ASN A 2 9.39 -41.06 -24.59
C ASN A 2 8.82 -39.78 -23.92
N LYS A 3 7.60 -39.81 -23.38
CA LYS A 3 6.99 -38.64 -22.73
C LYS A 3 7.64 -38.30 -21.38
N LEU A 4 7.98 -39.31 -20.57
CA LEU A 4 8.65 -39.11 -19.28
C LEU A 4 10.08 -38.60 -19.47
N PHE A 5 10.79 -39.15 -20.46
CA PHE A 5 12.13 -38.70 -20.82
C PHE A 5 12.12 -37.25 -21.33
N LEU A 6 11.23 -36.91 -22.26
CA LEU A 6 11.08 -35.56 -22.76
C LEU A 6 10.72 -34.57 -21.63
N LEU A 7 9.82 -34.94 -20.73
CA LEU A 7 9.47 -34.13 -19.56
C LEU A 7 10.70 -33.90 -18.66
N SER A 8 11.49 -34.95 -18.38
CA SER A 8 12.71 -34.81 -17.57
C SER A 8 13.77 -33.92 -18.23
N VAL A 9 13.93 -33.99 -19.55
CA VAL A 9 14.85 -33.11 -20.30
C VAL A 9 14.38 -31.66 -20.26
N ILE A 10 13.08 -31.41 -20.43
CA ILE A 10 12.49 -30.06 -20.31
C ILE A 10 12.69 -29.50 -18.90
N VAL A 11 12.40 -30.29 -17.86
CA VAL A 11 12.60 -29.87 -16.47
C VAL A 11 14.05 -29.52 -16.21
N LEU A 12 15.01 -30.37 -16.64
CA LEU A 12 16.44 -30.09 -16.48
C LEU A 12 16.88 -28.83 -17.24
N ALA A 13 16.41 -28.63 -18.48
CA ALA A 13 16.73 -27.44 -19.26
C ALA A 13 16.18 -26.17 -18.60
N VAL A 14 14.93 -26.21 -18.11
CA VAL A 14 14.32 -25.11 -17.37
C VAL A 14 15.08 -24.84 -16.07
N SER A 15 15.43 -25.87 -15.30
CA SER A 15 16.23 -25.72 -14.07
C SER A 15 17.60 -25.10 -14.34
N PHE A 16 18.30 -25.54 -15.39
CA PHE A 16 19.62 -24.99 -15.75
C PHE A 16 19.52 -23.53 -16.20
N TYR A 17 18.54 -23.21 -17.05
CA TYR A 17 18.24 -21.84 -17.45
C TYR A 17 17.92 -20.97 -16.23
N SER A 18 17.10 -21.47 -15.32
CA SER A 18 16.70 -20.78 -14.09
C SER A 18 17.89 -20.43 -13.19
N ILE A 19 18.78 -21.40 -12.97
CA ILE A 19 20.01 -21.21 -12.17
C ILE A 19 20.96 -20.22 -12.87
N HIS A 20 21.05 -20.26 -14.19
CA HIS A 20 21.87 -19.31 -14.94
C HIS A 20 21.31 -17.89 -14.86
N GLN A 21 20.00 -17.72 -14.99
CA GLN A 21 19.35 -16.40 -14.90
C GLN A 21 19.39 -15.84 -13.48
N SER A 22 19.26 -16.67 -12.45
CA SER A 22 19.32 -16.20 -11.06
C SER A 22 20.70 -15.66 -10.68
N LYS A 23 21.78 -16.16 -11.31
CA LYS A 23 23.14 -15.59 -11.17
C LYS A 23 23.28 -14.16 -11.72
N ARG A 24 22.31 -13.65 -12.49
CA ARG A 24 22.28 -12.26 -12.96
C ARG A 24 21.68 -11.30 -11.94
N LEU A 25 20.96 -11.80 -10.94
CA LEU A 25 20.54 -10.99 -9.81
C LEU A 25 21.78 -10.63 -8.97
N ALA A 26 21.86 -9.39 -8.50
CA ALA A 26 22.93 -8.99 -7.60
C ALA A 26 22.93 -9.88 -6.36
N GLU A 27 24.11 -10.31 -5.92
CA GLU A 27 24.25 -11.11 -4.70
C GLU A 27 23.64 -10.36 -3.51
N GLY A 28 22.85 -11.07 -2.69
CA GLY A 28 22.13 -10.47 -1.55
C GLY A 28 20.96 -9.55 -1.94
N SER A 29 20.48 -9.60 -3.19
CA SER A 29 19.27 -8.88 -3.61
C SER A 29 17.98 -9.45 -3.00
N VAL A 30 17.98 -10.74 -2.64
CA VAL A 30 16.88 -11.43 -1.98
C VAL A 30 17.34 -11.91 -0.61
N VAL A 31 16.62 -11.55 0.45
CA VAL A 31 17.02 -11.87 1.83
C VAL A 31 16.01 -12.80 2.50
N ALA A 32 16.52 -13.74 3.31
CA ALA A 32 15.71 -14.57 4.19
C ALA A 32 15.06 -13.71 5.28
N TYR A 33 13.86 -14.11 5.69
CA TYR A 33 13.19 -13.53 6.85
C TYR A 33 12.25 -14.56 7.47
N THR A 34 11.88 -14.31 8.71
CA THR A 34 10.92 -15.13 9.45
C THR A 34 9.82 -14.21 9.97
N LEU A 35 8.59 -14.68 9.93
CA LEU A 35 7.46 -14.05 10.60
C LEU A 35 6.99 -14.96 11.73
N PRO A 36 6.53 -14.41 12.87
CA PRO A 36 5.82 -15.21 13.85
C PRO A 36 4.60 -15.87 13.20
N SER A 37 4.17 -17.00 13.76
CA SER A 37 2.91 -17.63 13.34
C SER A 37 1.78 -16.61 13.41
N PRO A 38 0.92 -16.50 12.38
CA PRO A 38 -0.15 -15.52 12.37
C PRO A 38 -1.05 -15.66 13.61
N PRO A 39 -1.65 -14.57 14.10
CA PRO A 39 -2.54 -14.62 15.25
C PRO A 39 -3.79 -15.47 14.96
N SER A 40 -4.33 -16.10 16.01
CA SER A 40 -5.63 -16.75 15.92
C SER A 40 -6.75 -15.70 15.83
N LEU A 41 -7.77 -15.96 15.00
CA LEU A 41 -8.92 -15.07 14.82
C LEU A 41 -9.92 -15.21 15.97
N THR A 42 -9.52 -14.72 17.15
CA THR A 42 -10.26 -14.80 18.42
C THR A 42 -10.23 -13.46 19.16
N GLY A 43 -11.12 -13.26 20.13
CA GLY A 43 -11.21 -12.01 20.89
C GLY A 43 -11.52 -10.81 19.96
N PRO A 44 -10.74 -9.72 20.00
CA PRO A 44 -10.88 -8.59 19.05
C PRO A 44 -10.75 -8.97 17.57
N LEU A 45 -10.18 -10.14 17.26
CA LEU A 45 -10.03 -10.67 15.90
C LEU A 45 -11.11 -11.71 15.52
N SER A 46 -12.12 -11.91 16.37
CA SER A 46 -13.14 -12.95 16.13
C SER A 46 -13.87 -12.71 14.81
N ILE A 47 -13.97 -13.78 14.02
CA ILE A 47 -14.65 -13.78 12.73
C ILE A 47 -16.08 -13.25 12.89
N ASN A 48 -16.43 -12.27 12.05
CA ASN A 48 -17.76 -11.67 11.99
C ASN A 48 -18.16 -11.39 10.52
N LYS A 49 -19.28 -10.70 10.31
CA LYS A 49 -19.79 -10.30 9.00
C LYS A 49 -19.80 -8.79 8.80
N GLY A 50 -18.92 -8.08 9.51
CA GLY A 50 -18.89 -6.62 9.56
C GLY A 50 -18.69 -5.94 8.20
N LEU A 51 -18.10 -6.63 7.23
CA LEU A 51 -17.89 -6.12 5.86
C LEU A 51 -18.89 -6.69 4.83
N SER A 52 -19.89 -7.47 5.26
CA SER A 52 -20.82 -8.13 4.33
C SER A 52 -21.95 -7.22 3.83
N GLU A 53 -22.26 -6.14 4.54
CA GLU A 53 -23.38 -5.23 4.26
C GLU A 53 -22.87 -3.85 3.79
N VAL A 54 -22.04 -3.85 2.74
CA VAL A 54 -21.53 -2.61 2.12
C VAL A 54 -22.41 -2.14 0.98
N GLU A 55 -22.57 -0.83 0.87
CA GLU A 55 -23.06 -0.14 -0.32
C GLU A 55 -21.89 0.19 -1.25
N TYR A 56 -22.09 0.11 -2.56
CA TYR A 56 -21.07 0.46 -3.53
C TYR A 56 -21.31 1.85 -4.11
N ILE A 57 -20.25 2.64 -4.17
CA ILE A 57 -20.21 3.92 -4.88
C ILE A 57 -19.40 3.72 -6.17
N LEU A 58 -19.98 4.16 -7.30
CA LEU A 58 -19.38 4.11 -8.65
C LEU A 58 -18.90 2.71 -9.07
N LYS A 59 -19.71 1.69 -8.75
CA LYS A 59 -19.37 0.30 -9.06
C LYS A 59 -19.20 0.10 -10.57
N ASP A 60 -18.06 -0.47 -10.97
CA ASP A 60 -17.66 -0.75 -12.34
C ASP A 60 -17.43 0.51 -13.22
N GLU A 61 -17.54 1.71 -12.63
CA GLU A 61 -17.27 3.00 -13.30
C GLU A 61 -15.85 3.52 -13.01
N ILE A 62 -15.30 3.15 -11.85
CA ILE A 62 -13.93 3.45 -11.43
C ILE A 62 -13.17 2.17 -11.12
N LYS A 63 -11.84 2.27 -11.03
CA LYS A 63 -11.00 1.13 -10.64
C LYS A 63 -9.88 1.56 -9.72
N GLY A 64 -9.69 0.81 -8.65
CA GLY A 64 -8.61 0.97 -7.70
C GLY A 64 -8.58 2.33 -6.97
N PRO A 65 -9.68 2.83 -6.37
CA PRO A 65 -9.64 3.97 -5.46
C PRO A 65 -8.91 3.60 -4.18
N GLU A 66 -7.60 3.85 -4.17
CA GLU A 66 -6.66 3.27 -3.20
C GLU A 66 -6.60 4.06 -1.89
N SER A 67 -6.57 5.39 -2.00
CA SER A 67 -6.56 6.32 -0.89
C SER A 67 -7.59 7.41 -1.16
N MET A 68 -8.25 7.88 -0.10
CA MET A 68 -9.31 8.86 -0.22
C MET A 68 -9.38 9.82 0.98
N VAL A 69 -9.91 11.01 0.72
CA VAL A 69 -10.37 11.95 1.74
C VAL A 69 -11.89 12.04 1.63
N VAL A 70 -12.59 11.92 2.76
CA VAL A 70 -14.05 12.00 2.81
C VAL A 70 -14.47 13.15 3.71
N ASP A 71 -15.37 13.99 3.20
CA ASP A 71 -15.90 15.16 3.89
C ASP A 71 -17.41 15.26 3.61
N GLY A 72 -18.23 14.88 4.59
CA GLY A 72 -19.66 14.74 4.41
C GLY A 72 -20.03 13.73 3.33
N ASP A 73 -20.70 14.19 2.26
CA ASP A 73 -21.08 13.40 1.09
C ASP A 73 -20.06 13.46 -0.05
N THR A 74 -18.96 14.18 0.17
CA THR A 74 -17.91 14.41 -0.82
C THR A 74 -16.72 13.48 -0.60
N ILE A 75 -16.25 12.83 -1.65
CA ILE A 75 -15.09 11.95 -1.65
C ILE A 75 -14.09 12.42 -2.69
N TYR A 76 -12.84 12.56 -2.27
CA TYR A 76 -11.69 12.83 -3.15
C TYR A 76 -10.82 11.60 -3.21
N THR A 77 -10.50 11.11 -4.41
CA THR A 77 -9.71 9.88 -4.57
C THR A 77 -8.90 9.90 -5.85
N GLY A 78 -7.82 9.12 -5.86
CA GLY A 78 -7.15 8.68 -7.08
C GLY A 78 -7.76 7.42 -7.67
N THR A 79 -7.48 7.10 -8.93
CA THR A 79 -7.86 5.83 -9.57
C THR A 79 -6.69 5.18 -10.31
N HIS A 80 -6.82 3.89 -10.61
CA HIS A 80 -5.78 3.09 -11.28
C HIS A 80 -5.40 3.60 -12.66
N ASP A 81 -6.34 4.21 -13.36
CA ASP A 81 -6.07 4.83 -14.66
C ASP A 81 -5.45 6.22 -14.55
N GLY A 82 -5.06 6.70 -13.37
CA GLY A 82 -4.32 7.95 -13.18
C GLY A 82 -5.19 9.20 -13.01
N ARG A 83 -6.50 9.04 -12.83
CA ARG A 83 -7.42 10.17 -12.58
C ARG A 83 -7.44 10.53 -11.09
N LEU A 84 -7.75 11.79 -10.83
CA LEU A 84 -8.17 12.32 -9.55
C LEU A 84 -9.63 12.73 -9.67
N LEU A 85 -10.45 12.27 -8.74
CA LEU A 85 -11.90 12.45 -8.77
C LEU A 85 -12.35 13.22 -7.54
N LYS A 86 -13.26 14.17 -7.74
CA LYS A 86 -14.16 14.68 -6.71
C LYS A 86 -15.54 14.08 -6.96
N ILE A 87 -16.05 13.35 -6.00
CA ILE A 87 -17.32 12.63 -6.05
C ILE A 87 -18.25 13.28 -5.03
N VAL A 88 -19.45 13.68 -5.42
CA VAL A 88 -20.45 14.29 -4.53
C VAL A 88 -21.77 13.54 -4.68
N GLY A 89 -22.36 13.13 -3.56
CA GLY A 89 -23.60 12.36 -3.56
C GLY A 89 -23.50 11.06 -4.39
N GLY A 90 -22.31 10.44 -4.42
CA GLY A 90 -22.04 9.23 -5.19
C GLY A 90 -21.86 9.41 -6.70
N LYS A 91 -21.73 10.65 -7.20
CA LYS A 91 -21.50 10.95 -8.62
C LYS A 91 -20.20 11.72 -8.81
N ILE A 92 -19.50 11.45 -9.91
CA ILE A 92 -18.29 12.21 -10.27
C ILE A 92 -18.71 13.65 -10.63
N GLU A 93 -18.27 14.63 -9.83
CA GLU A 93 -18.50 16.05 -10.09
C GLU A 93 -17.34 16.66 -10.87
N LYS A 94 -16.10 16.29 -10.52
CA LYS A 94 -14.89 16.75 -11.21
C LYS A 94 -13.90 15.63 -11.40
N GLU A 95 -13.17 15.73 -12.50
CA GLU A 95 -12.08 14.82 -12.87
C GLU A 95 -10.88 15.65 -13.33
N MET A 96 -9.68 15.24 -12.91
CA MET A 96 -8.42 15.78 -13.41
C MET A 96 -7.31 14.73 -13.40
N ARG A 97 -6.15 15.07 -13.96
CA ARG A 97 -4.94 14.23 -13.97
C ARG A 97 -3.73 15.05 -13.56
N LEU A 98 -2.78 14.41 -12.89
CA LEU A 98 -1.50 15.02 -12.52
C LEU A 98 -0.62 15.31 -13.75
N VAL A 99 -0.70 14.45 -14.76
CA VAL A 99 0.05 14.58 -16.01
C VAL A 99 -0.90 14.59 -17.21
N LYS A 100 -0.54 15.33 -18.26
CA LYS A 100 -1.26 15.28 -19.54
C LYS A 100 -0.78 14.07 -20.32
N VAL A 101 -1.70 13.22 -20.75
CA VAL A 101 -1.42 11.97 -21.44
C VAL A 101 -2.40 11.82 -22.61
N ASP A 102 -1.86 11.63 -23.83
CA ASP A 102 -2.66 11.54 -25.07
C ASP A 102 -2.93 10.08 -25.50
N ARG A 103 -2.88 9.13 -24.56
CA ARG A 103 -3.13 7.70 -24.80
C ARG A 103 -4.13 7.14 -23.79
N LYS A 104 -4.64 5.94 -24.07
CA LYS A 104 -5.52 5.22 -23.14
C LYS A 104 -4.75 4.84 -21.87
N CYS A 105 -5.35 5.10 -20.71
CA CYS A 105 -4.85 4.72 -19.40
C CYS A 105 -5.69 3.61 -18.77
N GLY A 106 -5.20 3.02 -17.68
CA GLY A 106 -5.90 1.96 -16.94
C GLY A 106 -5.39 0.54 -17.22
N ASP A 107 -4.25 0.42 -17.88
CA ASP A 107 -3.46 -0.80 -17.96
C ASP A 107 -2.08 -0.60 -17.32
N TYR A 108 -1.43 -1.71 -16.96
CA TYR A 108 -0.13 -1.71 -16.29
C TYR A 108 1.05 -1.28 -17.18
N GLU A 109 0.91 -1.34 -18.51
CA GLU A 109 1.99 -0.97 -19.42
C GLU A 109 2.11 0.56 -19.52
N ASN A 110 0.97 1.23 -19.54
CA ASN A 110 0.86 2.69 -19.59
C ASN A 110 0.78 3.34 -18.20
N GLU A 111 0.68 2.57 -17.11
CA GLU A 111 0.56 3.10 -15.73
C GLU A 111 1.70 4.07 -15.38
N ILE A 112 2.94 3.74 -15.78
CA ILE A 112 4.11 4.62 -15.55
C ILE A 112 3.91 5.98 -16.24
N ASP A 113 3.36 6.02 -17.45
CA ASP A 113 3.14 7.25 -18.20
C ASP A 113 1.92 8.02 -17.69
N CYS A 114 0.82 7.31 -17.43
CA CYS A 114 -0.46 7.83 -16.96
C CYS A 114 -0.41 8.35 -15.53
N GLY A 115 0.52 7.85 -14.71
CA GLY A 115 0.52 8.05 -13.27
C GLY A 115 -0.42 7.07 -12.56
N ARG A 116 -0.15 6.86 -11.28
CA ARG A 116 -0.96 6.09 -10.34
C ARG A 116 -1.02 6.86 -9.03
N PRO A 117 -2.02 7.74 -8.83
CA PRO A 117 -2.23 8.38 -7.56
C PRO A 117 -2.55 7.33 -6.48
N LEU A 118 -1.86 7.46 -5.36
CA LEU A 118 -1.99 6.64 -4.16
C LEU A 118 -2.34 7.59 -3.01
N GLY A 119 -1.46 7.77 -2.02
CA GLY A 119 -1.69 8.61 -0.84
C GLY A 119 -2.24 10.01 -1.14
N MET A 120 -3.32 10.38 -0.45
CA MET A 120 -3.93 11.71 -0.53
C MET A 120 -4.26 12.25 0.87
N ARG A 121 -3.98 13.53 1.10
CA ARG A 121 -4.38 14.28 2.30
C ARG A 121 -4.81 15.69 1.95
N ARG A 122 -5.82 16.20 2.66
CA ARG A 122 -6.24 17.60 2.54
C ARG A 122 -5.20 18.48 3.26
N LEU A 123 -4.60 19.41 2.52
CA LEU A 123 -3.68 20.40 3.07
C LEU A 123 -4.47 21.52 3.76
N LYS A 124 -5.31 22.22 3.00
CA LYS A 124 -6.19 23.28 3.49
C LYS A 124 -7.25 23.60 2.45
N GLY A 125 -8.47 23.94 2.88
CA GLY A 125 -9.57 24.21 1.95
C GLY A 125 -9.71 23.08 0.92
N GLU A 126 -9.72 23.41 -0.37
CA GLU A 126 -9.77 22.44 -1.49
C GLU A 126 -8.40 22.05 -2.05
N GLU A 127 -7.31 22.41 -1.35
CA GLU A 127 -5.94 21.99 -1.68
C GLU A 127 -5.58 20.67 -0.98
N PHE A 128 -5.02 19.74 -1.75
CA PHE A 128 -4.64 18.41 -1.31
C PHE A 128 -3.19 18.13 -1.70
N ILE A 129 -2.48 17.42 -0.84
CA ILE A 129 -1.23 16.78 -1.24
C ILE A 129 -1.58 15.38 -1.76
N VAL A 130 -1.11 15.09 -2.97
CA VAL A 130 -1.32 13.83 -3.67
C VAL A 130 0.02 13.23 -4.03
N VAL A 131 0.21 11.98 -3.63
CA VAL A 131 1.34 11.15 -3.99
C VAL A 131 0.99 10.31 -5.21
N ASP A 132 1.83 10.36 -6.22
CA ASP A 132 1.78 9.48 -7.37
C ASP A 132 2.94 8.50 -7.34
N ALA A 133 2.65 7.22 -7.56
CA ALA A 133 3.63 6.14 -7.45
C ALA A 133 4.88 6.30 -8.33
N TYR A 134 4.79 7.12 -9.38
CA TYR A 134 5.87 7.37 -10.34
C TYR A 134 6.20 8.85 -10.51
N LYS A 135 5.19 9.73 -10.44
CA LYS A 135 5.34 11.16 -10.77
C LYS A 135 5.82 12.00 -9.58
N GLY A 136 5.86 11.43 -8.37
CA GLY A 136 6.29 12.13 -7.16
C GLY A 136 5.11 12.76 -6.42
N VAL A 137 5.31 13.95 -5.84
CA VAL A 137 4.33 14.57 -4.93
C VAL A 137 3.83 15.89 -5.49
N PHE A 138 2.52 16.12 -5.40
CA PHE A 138 1.83 17.28 -5.97
C PHE A 138 0.93 17.95 -4.94
N ILE A 139 0.79 19.28 -5.02
CA ILE A 139 -0.40 19.98 -4.53
C ILE A 139 -1.42 20.00 -5.66
N VAL A 140 -2.67 19.71 -5.33
CA VAL A 140 -3.82 19.71 -6.23
C VAL A 140 -4.95 20.49 -5.59
N ASP A 141 -5.55 21.41 -6.34
CA ASP A 141 -6.74 22.13 -5.92
C ASP A 141 -7.94 21.68 -6.76
N PHE A 142 -8.92 21.01 -6.15
CA PHE A 142 -10.09 20.48 -6.85
C PHE A 142 -11.12 21.58 -7.20
N ASN A 143 -11.01 22.78 -6.64
CA ASN A 143 -11.90 23.87 -6.99
C ASN A 143 -11.52 24.49 -8.34
N SER A 144 -10.28 24.95 -8.44
CA SER A 144 -9.65 25.57 -9.61
C SER A 144 -9.19 24.56 -10.66
N GLY A 145 -8.94 23.31 -10.29
CA GLY A 145 -8.32 22.30 -11.13
C GLY A 145 -6.80 22.49 -11.28
N SER A 146 -6.19 23.36 -10.48
CA SER A 146 -4.76 23.64 -10.53
C SER A 146 -3.94 22.52 -9.87
N LYS A 147 -2.70 22.37 -10.33
CA LYS A 147 -1.75 21.39 -9.80
C LYS A 147 -0.33 21.94 -9.83
N LYS A 148 0.43 21.67 -8.77
CA LYS A 148 1.84 22.06 -8.62
C LYS A 148 2.64 20.85 -8.16
N GLN A 149 3.65 20.46 -8.95
CA GLN A 149 4.58 19.41 -8.53
C GLN A 149 5.53 19.97 -7.47
N LEU A 150 5.62 19.30 -6.32
CA LEU A 150 6.54 19.62 -5.23
C LEU A 150 7.81 18.79 -5.33
N ILE A 151 7.66 17.51 -5.66
CA ILE A 151 8.75 16.55 -5.80
C ILE A 151 8.61 15.87 -7.17
N ASP A 152 9.64 15.96 -8.01
CA ASP A 152 9.72 15.19 -9.26
C ASP A 152 10.19 13.77 -8.93
N GLY A 153 9.36 12.77 -9.25
CA GLY A 153 9.65 11.36 -8.99
C GLY A 153 10.88 10.81 -9.72
N ARG A 154 11.50 11.57 -10.63
CA ARG A 154 12.75 11.22 -11.32
C ARG A 154 14.00 11.79 -10.67
N MET A 155 13.84 12.66 -9.66
CA MET A 155 14.96 13.28 -8.98
C MET A 155 15.34 12.47 -7.72
N PRO A 156 16.64 12.29 -7.44
CA PRO A 156 17.08 11.63 -6.22
C PRO A 156 16.70 12.45 -5.00
N ILE A 157 16.41 11.76 -3.90
CA ILE A 157 16.26 12.34 -2.57
C ILE A 157 17.42 11.85 -1.74
N GLU A 158 18.29 12.80 -1.37
CA GLU A 158 19.63 12.52 -0.89
C GLU A 158 20.42 11.71 -1.94
N ASN A 159 20.77 10.45 -1.67
CA ASN A 159 21.59 9.63 -2.56
C ASN A 159 20.80 8.63 -3.41
N ASP A 160 19.49 8.45 -3.15
CA ASP A 160 18.69 7.40 -3.76
C ASP A 160 17.44 7.96 -4.46
N LEU A 161 17.07 7.34 -5.58
CA LEU A 161 15.78 7.57 -6.21
C LEU A 161 14.67 6.92 -5.37
N ALA A 162 13.55 7.62 -5.18
CA ALA A 162 12.33 6.98 -4.70
C ALA A 162 11.65 6.27 -5.87
N ALA A 163 11.73 4.93 -5.92
CA ALA A 163 11.20 4.17 -7.04
C ALA A 163 9.69 3.94 -6.90
N PHE A 164 9.16 4.00 -5.68
CA PHE A 164 7.77 3.68 -5.39
C PHE A 164 7.21 4.57 -4.27
N PHE A 165 6.81 5.79 -4.62
CA PHE A 165 6.07 6.65 -3.69
C PHE A 165 4.72 6.01 -3.33
N ASN A 166 4.31 6.08 -2.06
CA ASN A 166 3.12 5.35 -1.61
C ASN A 166 2.11 6.23 -0.87
N ASP A 167 2.30 6.47 0.44
CA ASP A 167 1.35 7.21 1.28
C ASP A 167 1.96 8.50 1.86
N ILE A 168 1.12 9.34 2.45
CA ILE A 168 1.46 10.69 2.92
C ILE A 168 0.70 11.02 4.20
N ASP A 169 1.32 11.78 5.10
CA ASP A 169 0.61 12.51 6.15
C ASP A 169 1.17 13.90 6.39
N ILE A 170 0.32 14.81 6.87
CA ILE A 170 0.62 16.25 6.93
C ILE A 170 1.00 16.66 8.36
N ILE A 171 2.20 17.22 8.51
CA ILE A 171 2.64 17.81 9.78
C ILE A 171 1.96 19.17 9.92
N ASN A 172 2.03 20.05 8.93
CA ASN A 172 1.36 21.35 8.94
C ASN A 172 1.25 21.88 7.50
N ASP A 173 0.77 23.12 7.32
CA ASP A 173 0.59 23.74 6.02
C ASP A 173 1.88 23.88 5.17
N ASP A 174 3.06 23.70 5.76
CA ASP A 174 4.37 23.78 5.08
C ASP A 174 5.16 22.46 5.12
N GLU A 175 4.76 21.48 5.93
CA GLU A 175 5.56 20.28 6.18
C GLU A 175 4.74 18.99 6.11
N PHE A 176 5.29 17.95 5.48
CA PHE A 176 4.66 16.65 5.37
C PHE A 176 5.67 15.50 5.38
N LEU A 177 5.15 14.30 5.64
CA LEU A 177 5.88 13.04 5.61
C LEU A 177 5.28 12.14 4.54
N PHE A 178 6.11 11.47 3.76
CA PHE A 178 5.64 10.47 2.80
C PHE A 178 6.51 9.22 2.83
N THR A 179 5.95 8.13 2.33
CA THR A 179 6.64 6.84 2.21
C THR A 179 7.12 6.60 0.79
N ASP A 180 8.31 6.02 0.73
CA ASP A 180 8.90 5.42 -0.45
C ASP A 180 9.01 3.93 -0.16
N SER A 181 8.18 3.10 -0.79
CA SER A 181 8.11 1.67 -0.51
C SER A 181 9.39 0.93 -0.89
N SER A 182 10.13 1.42 -1.87
CA SER A 182 11.35 0.80 -2.37
C SER A 182 12.21 1.79 -3.13
N THR A 183 13.53 1.76 -2.90
CA THR A 183 14.50 2.47 -3.75
C THR A 183 14.94 1.67 -4.98
N VAL A 184 14.39 0.46 -5.17
CA VAL A 184 14.82 -0.48 -6.22
C VAL A 184 13.71 -0.79 -7.21
N TYR A 185 12.53 -1.16 -6.72
CA TYR A 185 11.42 -1.63 -7.53
C TYR A 185 10.24 -0.68 -7.46
N GLY A 186 9.81 -0.18 -8.62
CA GLY A 186 8.62 0.66 -8.72
C GLY A 186 7.31 -0.11 -8.56
N ARG A 187 6.19 0.61 -8.53
CA ARG A 187 4.84 0.04 -8.36
C ARG A 187 4.49 -1.08 -9.35
N LYS A 188 4.97 -1.00 -10.61
CA LYS A 188 4.75 -2.02 -11.64
C LYS A 188 5.37 -3.36 -11.25
N ASP A 189 6.47 -3.30 -10.50
CA ASP A 189 7.31 -4.40 -10.06
C ASP A 189 7.13 -4.72 -8.57
N PHE A 190 6.01 -4.33 -7.95
CA PHE A 190 5.80 -4.46 -6.49
C PHE A 190 6.00 -5.89 -5.97
N MET A 191 5.69 -6.92 -6.78
CA MET A 191 5.91 -8.31 -6.40
C MET A 191 7.39 -8.67 -6.31
N LYS A 192 8.26 -7.99 -7.07
CA LYS A 192 9.71 -8.13 -6.95
C LYS A 192 10.20 -7.57 -5.62
N GLU A 193 9.68 -6.43 -5.16
CA GLU A 193 9.97 -5.91 -3.81
C GLU A 193 9.53 -6.90 -2.72
N ILE A 194 8.31 -7.44 -2.83
CA ILE A 194 7.77 -8.41 -1.86
C ILE A 194 8.64 -9.67 -1.79
N LEU A 195 9.04 -10.22 -2.94
CA LEU A 195 9.86 -11.42 -3.01
C LEU A 195 11.31 -11.16 -2.62
N ALA A 196 11.87 -9.99 -2.92
CA ALA A 196 13.22 -9.60 -2.50
C ALA A 196 13.31 -9.44 -0.97
N ALA A 197 12.29 -8.82 -0.37
CA ALA A 197 12.14 -8.61 1.07
C ALA A 197 13.33 -7.88 1.73
N LYS A 198 14.11 -7.12 0.95
CA LYS A 198 15.41 -6.56 1.34
C LYS A 198 15.30 -5.43 2.38
N GLY A 199 14.17 -4.73 2.44
CA GLY A 199 14.00 -3.59 3.34
C GLY A 199 14.63 -2.34 2.75
N THR A 200 14.14 -1.90 1.59
CA THR A 200 14.66 -0.71 0.90
C THR A 200 13.78 0.52 1.09
N GLY A 201 12.67 0.39 1.83
CA GLY A 201 11.72 1.46 2.04
C GLY A 201 12.21 2.54 3.00
N ARG A 202 11.61 3.73 2.86
CA ARG A 202 11.99 4.95 3.58
C ARG A 202 10.75 5.76 4.00
N VAL A 203 10.91 6.58 5.04
CA VAL A 203 10.03 7.70 5.35
C VAL A 203 10.81 8.99 5.17
N ILE A 204 10.21 9.93 4.45
CA ILE A 204 10.86 11.16 4.01
C ILE A 204 10.04 12.35 4.48
N HIS A 205 10.71 13.31 5.11
CA HIS A 205 10.18 14.61 5.46
C HIS A 205 10.41 15.61 4.33
N HIS A 206 9.43 16.48 4.06
CA HIS A 206 9.56 17.55 3.09
C HIS A 206 8.99 18.87 3.63
N THR A 207 9.70 19.97 3.35
CA THR A 207 9.27 21.34 3.65
C THR A 207 8.98 22.09 2.35
N ILE A 208 7.73 22.47 2.13
CA ILE A 208 7.19 23.05 0.89
C ILE A 208 7.88 24.37 0.53
N SER A 209 8.01 25.29 1.49
CA SER A 209 8.60 26.61 1.29
C SER A 209 10.05 26.57 0.81
N THR A 210 10.82 25.57 1.24
CA THR A 210 12.24 25.43 0.89
C THR A 210 12.51 24.39 -0.19
N GLY A 211 11.53 23.53 -0.51
CA GLY A 211 11.67 22.40 -1.41
C GLY A 211 12.64 21.31 -0.90
N LYS A 212 13.03 21.34 0.38
CA LYS A 212 14.00 20.41 0.95
C LYS A 212 13.34 19.13 1.42
N SER A 213 13.93 17.99 1.05
CA SER A 213 13.57 16.66 1.54
C SER A 213 14.68 16.08 2.40
N LYS A 214 14.32 15.34 3.46
CA LYS A 214 15.25 14.63 4.35
C LYS A 214 14.69 13.25 4.68
N VAL A 215 15.52 12.21 4.59
CA VAL A 215 15.13 10.86 5.02
C VAL A 215 15.15 10.81 6.55
N LEU A 216 14.01 10.45 7.16
CA LEU A 216 13.90 10.26 8.61
C LEU A 216 14.12 8.82 9.04
N LEU A 217 13.62 7.87 8.25
CA LEU A 217 13.72 6.44 8.52
C LEU A 217 14.03 5.69 7.23
N LYS A 218 14.90 4.68 7.30
CA LYS A 218 15.31 3.84 6.18
C LYS A 218 15.39 2.38 6.61
N GLY A 219 15.45 1.48 5.66
CA GLY A 219 15.53 0.04 5.95
C GLY A 219 14.17 -0.59 6.21
N LEU A 220 13.08 0.10 5.86
CA LEU A 220 11.72 -0.38 6.08
C LEU A 220 11.34 -1.42 5.04
N HIS A 221 10.60 -2.44 5.47
CA HIS A 221 10.21 -3.55 4.63
C HIS A 221 8.89 -3.27 3.90
N PHE A 222 9.00 -2.61 2.74
CA PHE A 222 7.87 -2.10 1.96
C PHE A 222 7.08 -1.06 2.78
N ALA A 223 7.68 0.12 2.94
CA ALA A 223 7.05 1.24 3.65
C ALA A 223 5.77 1.67 2.92
N ASN A 224 4.61 1.46 3.54
CA ASN A 224 3.32 1.68 2.91
C ASN A 224 2.57 2.83 3.60
N GLY A 225 1.48 2.56 4.34
CA GLY A 225 0.71 3.57 5.05
C GLY A 225 1.50 4.34 6.09
N ILE A 226 1.23 5.64 6.23
CA ILE A 226 1.80 6.50 7.28
C ILE A 226 0.71 7.33 7.96
N GLN A 227 0.81 7.47 9.28
CA GLN A 227 -0.12 8.27 10.09
C GLN A 227 0.62 8.91 11.27
N ILE A 228 0.64 10.24 11.31
CA ILE A 228 1.06 11.03 12.47
C ILE A 228 0.06 10.79 13.60
N LEU A 229 0.58 10.54 14.79
CA LEU A 229 -0.24 10.28 15.97
C LEU A 229 -0.73 11.59 16.62
N PRO A 230 -1.79 11.53 17.45
CA PRO A 230 -2.33 12.71 18.14
C PRO A 230 -1.33 13.46 19.04
N ASP A 231 -0.22 12.83 19.43
CA ASP A 231 0.85 13.48 20.20
C ASP A 231 1.63 14.55 19.40
N ARG A 232 1.46 14.56 18.07
CA ARG A 232 2.13 15.46 17.11
C ARG A 232 3.65 15.45 17.21
N GLN A 233 4.20 14.35 17.72
CA GLN A 233 5.62 14.13 17.95
C GLN A 233 6.11 12.83 17.30
N SER A 234 5.19 11.94 16.94
CA SER A 234 5.50 10.67 16.32
C SER A 234 4.53 10.29 15.21
N PHE A 235 4.95 9.37 14.36
CA PHE A 235 4.10 8.71 13.38
C PHE A 235 4.26 7.19 13.47
N VAL A 236 3.27 6.48 12.95
CA VAL A 236 3.37 5.04 12.65
C VAL A 236 3.45 4.83 11.15
N VAL A 237 4.23 3.84 10.74
CA VAL A 237 4.38 3.42 9.34
C VAL A 237 4.17 1.92 9.20
N SER A 238 3.44 1.51 8.17
CA SER A 238 3.24 0.12 7.80
C SER A 238 4.50 -0.45 7.16
N GLU A 239 5.01 -1.56 7.71
CA GLU A 239 5.99 -2.41 7.04
C GLU A 239 5.25 -3.63 6.47
N LEU A 240 4.73 -3.48 5.25
CA LEU A 240 3.78 -4.41 4.64
C LEU A 240 4.29 -5.85 4.67
N THR A 241 5.55 -6.06 4.26
CA THR A 241 6.14 -7.41 4.16
C THR A 241 6.65 -7.96 5.49
N ARG A 242 6.46 -7.22 6.59
CA ARG A 242 6.74 -7.66 7.96
C ARG A 242 5.49 -7.78 8.83
N ALA A 243 4.31 -7.54 8.27
CA ALA A 243 3.04 -7.64 8.98
C ALA A 243 3.04 -6.87 10.32
N LYS A 244 3.65 -5.67 10.33
CA LYS A 244 3.83 -4.87 11.54
C LYS A 244 3.73 -3.38 11.25
N LEU A 245 3.53 -2.59 12.31
CA LEU A 245 3.67 -1.14 12.27
C LEU A 245 4.84 -0.69 13.15
N THR A 246 5.66 0.20 12.61
CA THR A 246 6.80 0.79 13.32
C THR A 246 6.47 2.24 13.68
N ARG A 247 6.71 2.63 14.94
CA ARG A 247 6.58 4.02 15.40
C ARG A 247 7.93 4.70 15.35
N TYR A 248 7.95 5.94 14.87
CA TYR A 248 9.12 6.81 14.90
C TYR A 248 8.75 8.16 15.52
N TYR A 249 9.59 8.65 16.42
CA TYR A 249 9.42 9.94 17.08
C TYR A 249 10.24 10.99 16.34
N PHE A 250 9.60 11.92 15.63
CA PHE A 250 10.29 13.01 14.92
C PHE A 250 10.51 14.25 15.80
N ALA A 251 9.83 14.33 16.95
CA ALA A 251 9.99 15.39 17.93
C ALA A 251 9.82 14.86 19.37
N GLY A 252 10.00 15.74 20.35
CA GLY A 252 9.81 15.42 21.77
C GLY A 252 11.00 14.71 22.43
N PRO A 253 10.84 14.25 23.69
CA PRO A 253 11.93 13.62 24.46
C PRO A 253 12.48 12.33 23.87
N LYS A 254 11.68 11.65 23.03
CA LYS A 254 12.06 10.43 22.31
C LYS A 254 12.54 10.69 20.88
N ALA A 255 12.78 11.95 20.47
CA ALA A 255 13.12 12.28 19.09
C ALA A 255 14.24 11.39 18.53
N SER A 256 14.07 10.96 17.27
CA SER A 256 14.92 10.04 16.52
C SER A 256 14.92 8.58 17.02
N GLN A 257 14.06 8.22 17.99
CA GLN A 257 13.88 6.83 18.41
C GLN A 257 12.84 6.12 17.56
N THR A 258 13.00 4.80 17.44
CA THR A 258 12.05 3.88 16.84
C THR A 258 11.60 2.85 17.85
N GLU A 259 10.35 2.42 17.76
CA GLU A 259 9.84 1.27 18.51
C GLU A 259 8.83 0.51 17.66
N THR A 260 8.65 -0.77 17.98
CA THR A 260 7.57 -1.55 17.38
C THR A 260 6.26 -1.08 17.98
N PHE A 261 5.34 -0.59 17.15
CA PHE A 261 4.02 -0.14 17.61
C PHE A 261 3.10 -1.34 17.81
N ILE A 262 3.05 -2.21 16.80
CA ILE A 262 2.38 -3.51 16.86
C ILE A 262 3.11 -4.46 15.91
N ASP A 263 3.21 -5.73 16.29
CA ASP A 263 3.80 -6.79 15.47
C ASP A 263 2.77 -7.90 15.19
N ASN A 264 3.09 -8.76 14.22
CA ASN A 264 2.36 -9.96 13.88
C ASN A 264 0.87 -9.73 13.61
N LEU A 265 0.56 -8.75 12.75
CA LEU A 265 -0.79 -8.48 12.28
C LEU A 265 -1.39 -9.70 11.55
N PRO A 266 -2.73 -9.85 11.56
CA PRO A 266 -3.46 -10.91 10.83
C PRO A 266 -3.48 -10.68 9.31
N GLY A 267 -2.61 -9.82 8.79
CA GLY A 267 -2.56 -9.45 7.39
C GLY A 267 -1.33 -8.60 7.08
N LEU A 268 -1.15 -8.30 5.80
CA LEU A 268 -0.10 -7.38 5.33
C LEU A 268 -0.64 -5.95 5.38
N PRO A 269 -0.11 -5.06 6.25
CA PRO A 269 -0.66 -3.73 6.46
C PRO A 269 -0.45 -2.81 5.26
N ASP A 270 -1.48 -2.02 4.98
CA ASP A 270 -1.55 -1.04 3.91
C ASP A 270 -1.69 0.37 4.53
N ASN A 271 -2.65 1.21 4.11
CA ASN A 271 -2.87 2.54 4.68
C ASN A 271 -3.40 2.51 6.12
N ILE A 272 -2.95 3.51 6.91
CA ILE A 272 -3.34 3.72 8.31
C ILE A 272 -4.09 5.05 8.40
N ARG A 273 -5.28 5.08 9.02
CA ARG A 273 -6.04 6.32 9.21
C ARG A 273 -6.53 6.46 10.64
N LEU A 274 -6.42 7.67 11.20
CA LEU A 274 -7.02 8.00 12.48
C LEU A 274 -8.55 7.96 12.38
N SER A 275 -9.19 7.25 13.29
CA SER A 275 -10.64 7.19 13.47
C SER A 275 -11.10 8.32 14.40
N SER A 276 -12.36 8.73 14.26
CA SER A 276 -12.98 9.76 15.09
C SER A 276 -13.04 9.42 16.58
N ASN A 277 -12.92 8.14 16.95
CA ASN A 277 -12.87 7.68 18.34
C ASN A 277 -11.44 7.63 18.95
N GLY A 278 -10.42 8.15 18.24
CA GLY A 278 -9.03 8.18 18.73
C GLY A 278 -8.26 6.87 18.55
N THR A 279 -8.78 5.92 17.77
CA THR A 279 -8.06 4.70 17.34
C THR A 279 -7.55 4.82 15.91
N LEU A 280 -6.84 3.81 15.42
CA LEU A 280 -6.30 3.74 14.07
C LEU A 280 -6.96 2.60 13.30
N TRP A 281 -7.55 2.89 12.15
CA TRP A 281 -7.90 1.87 11.18
C TRP A 281 -6.70 1.51 10.31
N VAL A 282 -6.53 0.22 10.03
CA VAL A 282 -5.48 -0.30 9.15
C VAL A 282 -6.10 -1.19 8.08
N GLY A 283 -5.90 -0.82 6.82
CA GLY A 283 -6.21 -1.68 5.67
C GLY A 283 -5.23 -2.86 5.60
N LEU A 284 -5.70 -4.02 5.18
CA LEU A 284 -4.86 -5.21 5.01
C LEU A 284 -4.97 -5.72 3.57
N ALA A 285 -3.85 -5.69 2.86
CA ALA A 285 -3.76 -6.08 1.44
C ALA A 285 -3.91 -7.60 1.22
N SER A 286 -3.61 -8.41 2.25
CA SER A 286 -3.75 -9.87 2.23
C SER A 286 -3.95 -10.40 3.65
N LEU A 287 -4.68 -11.51 3.80
CA LEU A 287 -4.84 -12.23 5.06
C LEU A 287 -3.58 -13.01 5.45
N ARG A 288 -3.31 -13.07 6.76
CA ARG A 288 -2.45 -14.06 7.43
C ARG A 288 -3.29 -14.77 8.49
N MET A 289 -3.42 -16.09 8.41
CA MET A 289 -4.20 -16.86 9.38
C MET A 289 -3.50 -18.15 9.78
N ALA A 290 -3.48 -18.41 11.09
CA ALA A 290 -2.92 -19.62 11.66
C ALA A 290 -3.54 -20.87 11.03
N GLY A 291 -2.71 -21.85 10.68
CA GLY A 291 -3.15 -23.12 10.10
C GLY A 291 -3.57 -23.07 8.62
N LYS A 292 -3.58 -21.89 7.97
CA LYS A 292 -3.72 -21.80 6.51
C LYS A 292 -2.36 -21.64 5.84
N HIS A 293 -2.16 -22.36 4.75
CA HIS A 293 -0.95 -22.23 3.96
C HIS A 293 -0.90 -20.85 3.28
N ASN A 294 0.19 -20.12 3.51
CA ASN A 294 0.53 -18.90 2.77
C ASN A 294 1.82 -19.14 1.97
N ALA A 295 1.76 -19.02 0.65
CA ALA A 295 2.91 -19.29 -0.22
C ALA A 295 4.08 -18.32 -0.01
N LEU A 296 3.80 -17.04 0.27
CA LEU A 296 4.84 -16.04 0.55
C LEU A 296 5.57 -16.36 1.85
N GLU A 297 4.83 -16.69 2.92
CA GLU A 297 5.43 -17.06 4.21
C GLU A 297 6.19 -18.38 4.14
N ALA A 298 5.67 -19.38 3.40
CA ALA A 298 6.34 -20.67 3.21
C ALA A 298 7.70 -20.54 2.49
N MET A 299 7.88 -19.51 1.66
CA MET A 299 9.14 -19.25 0.95
C MET A 299 10.05 -18.22 1.66
N ALA A 300 9.62 -17.68 2.81
CA ALA A 300 10.30 -16.57 3.49
C ALA A 300 11.74 -16.91 3.90
N GLU A 301 11.99 -18.13 4.37
CA GLU A 301 13.34 -18.59 4.76
C GLU A 301 14.17 -19.14 3.58
N TYR A 302 13.59 -19.19 2.38
CA TYR A 302 14.21 -19.79 1.19
C TYR A 302 14.50 -18.76 0.09
N PRO A 303 15.48 -17.86 0.28
CA PRO A 303 15.80 -16.80 -0.69
C PRO A 303 16.16 -17.35 -2.07
N LYS A 304 16.81 -18.51 -2.16
CA LYS A 304 17.16 -19.14 -3.45
C LYS A 304 15.95 -19.58 -4.28
N ILE A 305 14.86 -19.99 -3.63
CA ILE A 305 13.60 -20.30 -4.33
C ILE A 305 13.02 -19.00 -4.91
N ARG A 306 12.99 -17.93 -4.11
CA ARG A 306 12.48 -16.62 -4.54
C ARG A 306 13.35 -15.98 -5.64
N GLU A 307 14.68 -16.11 -5.58
CA GLU A 307 15.59 -15.72 -6.67
C GLU A 307 15.26 -16.44 -7.97
N ILE A 308 15.01 -17.76 -7.92
CA ILE A 308 14.61 -18.53 -9.10
C ILE A 308 13.27 -18.03 -9.65
N LEU A 309 12.27 -17.82 -8.78
CA LEU A 309 10.97 -17.27 -9.22
C LEU A 309 11.14 -15.92 -9.92
N LEU A 310 11.92 -15.01 -9.34
CA LEU A 310 12.19 -13.69 -9.90
C LEU A 310 12.95 -13.75 -11.23
N ALA A 311 13.86 -14.71 -11.38
CA ALA A 311 14.67 -14.86 -12.58
C ALA A 311 13.95 -15.55 -13.75
N THR A 312 12.83 -16.24 -13.49
CA THR A 312 12.23 -17.18 -14.45
C THR A 312 10.78 -16.89 -14.77
N LEU A 313 10.00 -16.40 -13.81
CA LEU A 313 8.60 -16.10 -14.05
C LEU A 313 8.46 -14.75 -14.76
N PRO A 314 7.68 -14.68 -15.85
CA PRO A 314 7.31 -13.41 -16.45
C PRO A 314 6.62 -12.49 -15.44
N ASP A 315 6.86 -11.18 -15.56
CA ASP A 315 6.26 -10.17 -14.69
C ASP A 315 4.74 -10.27 -14.64
N LEU A 316 4.10 -10.63 -15.76
CA LEU A 316 2.66 -10.88 -15.83
C LEU A 316 2.21 -11.97 -14.86
N ILE A 317 2.97 -13.07 -14.74
CA ILE A 317 2.63 -14.17 -13.84
C ILE A 317 2.83 -13.74 -12.39
N LEU A 318 3.95 -13.09 -12.08
CA LEU A 318 4.23 -12.58 -10.74
C LEU A 318 3.15 -11.60 -10.28
N ARG A 319 2.70 -10.72 -11.17
CA ARG A 319 1.74 -9.64 -10.89
C ARG A 319 0.30 -10.10 -10.84
N ASP A 320 -0.14 -10.86 -11.85
CA ASP A 320 -1.56 -11.13 -12.08
C ASP A 320 -1.97 -12.52 -11.62
N VAL A 321 -1.07 -13.52 -11.65
CA VAL A 321 -1.45 -14.90 -11.30
C VAL A 321 -1.13 -15.20 -9.84
N PHE A 322 0.08 -14.87 -9.39
CA PHE A 322 0.54 -15.23 -8.06
C PHE A 322 -0.34 -14.64 -6.93
N PRO A 323 -0.77 -13.36 -6.97
CA PRO A 323 -1.64 -12.81 -5.92
C PRO A 323 -3.04 -13.41 -5.89
N HIS A 324 -3.53 -14.00 -6.99
CA HIS A 324 -4.82 -14.69 -7.00
C HIS A 324 -4.82 -16.01 -6.24
N LEU A 325 -3.64 -16.52 -5.85
CA LEU A 325 -3.51 -17.69 -4.97
C LEU A 325 -3.73 -17.35 -3.50
N ALA A 326 -3.72 -16.05 -3.14
CA ALA A 326 -4.00 -15.63 -1.78
C ALA A 326 -5.47 -15.88 -1.40
N ASP A 327 -5.71 -16.09 -0.11
CA ASP A 327 -7.05 -16.24 0.44
C ASP A 327 -7.90 -15.00 0.12
N LYS A 328 -9.18 -15.21 -0.17
CA LYS A 328 -10.11 -14.13 -0.54
C LYS A 328 -10.64 -13.40 0.68
N HIS A 329 -10.57 -14.01 1.86
CA HIS A 329 -11.05 -13.46 3.12
C HIS A 329 -10.43 -12.08 3.37
N ALA A 330 -11.28 -11.05 3.36
CA ALA A 330 -10.89 -9.70 3.75
C ALA A 330 -11.04 -9.52 5.25
N ILE A 331 -10.01 -8.93 5.86
CA ILE A 331 -10.00 -8.48 7.24
C ILE A 331 -9.44 -7.07 7.28
N VAL A 332 -10.01 -6.21 8.12
CA VAL A 332 -9.43 -4.92 8.50
C VAL A 332 -9.41 -4.84 10.02
N VAL A 333 -8.48 -4.08 10.58
CA VAL A 333 -8.29 -4.00 12.03
C VAL A 333 -8.33 -2.57 12.52
N GLN A 334 -8.87 -2.40 13.72
CA GLN A 334 -8.80 -1.16 14.49
C GLN A 334 -7.84 -1.34 15.65
N ILE A 335 -6.93 -0.39 15.84
CA ILE A 335 -5.82 -0.46 16.79
C ILE A 335 -5.87 0.78 17.69
N ASP A 336 -5.74 0.60 19.00
CA ASP A 336 -5.63 1.75 19.91
C ASP A 336 -4.24 2.42 19.83
N LEU A 337 -4.08 3.55 20.52
CA LEU A 337 -2.81 4.30 20.54
C LEU A 337 -1.67 3.62 21.33
N ASN A 338 -1.94 2.46 21.93
CA ASN A 338 -0.94 1.62 22.60
C ASN A 338 -0.53 0.42 21.74
N GLY A 339 -1.02 0.33 20.49
CA GLY A 339 -0.66 -0.76 19.59
C GLY A 339 -1.41 -2.06 19.84
N LYS A 340 -2.60 -2.00 20.46
CA LYS A 340 -3.45 -3.18 20.66
C LYS A 340 -4.62 -3.20 19.68
N ILE A 341 -4.87 -4.36 19.07
CA ILE A 341 -6.07 -4.56 18.25
C ILE A 341 -7.29 -4.57 19.17
N VAL A 342 -8.24 -3.67 18.90
CA VAL A 342 -9.47 -3.51 19.68
C VAL A 342 -10.71 -4.02 18.95
N SER A 343 -10.67 -4.07 17.61
CA SER A 343 -11.72 -4.67 16.80
C SER A 343 -11.20 -5.08 15.43
N SER A 344 -11.99 -5.92 14.73
CA SER A 344 -11.79 -6.27 13.34
C SER A 344 -13.12 -6.40 12.61
N LEU A 345 -13.11 -6.13 11.30
CA LEU A 345 -14.24 -6.37 10.42
C LEU A 345 -13.83 -7.37 9.35
N HIS A 346 -14.74 -8.29 9.01
CA HIS A 346 -14.42 -9.38 8.09
C HIS A 346 -15.46 -9.50 6.96
N ASP A 347 -14.97 -9.92 5.81
CA ASP A 347 -15.72 -10.60 4.76
C ASP A 347 -15.03 -11.94 4.47
N VAL A 348 -15.55 -13.00 5.07
CA VAL A 348 -14.90 -14.33 5.13
C VAL A 348 -14.70 -14.93 3.74
N ASN A 349 -15.63 -14.69 2.82
CA ASN A 349 -15.57 -15.26 1.47
C ASN A 349 -14.94 -14.28 0.46
N GLY A 350 -14.76 -13.01 0.86
CA GLY A 350 -14.32 -11.94 -0.04
C GLY A 350 -15.33 -11.68 -1.17
N GLU A 351 -16.63 -11.85 -0.90
CA GLU A 351 -17.68 -11.67 -1.90
C GLU A 351 -18.03 -10.19 -2.11
N LYS A 352 -17.86 -9.38 -1.07
CA LYS A 352 -18.29 -7.99 -1.00
C LYS A 352 -17.12 -7.03 -1.07
N VAL A 353 -16.06 -7.31 -0.33
CA VAL A 353 -14.83 -6.50 -0.31
C VAL A 353 -13.60 -7.39 -0.26
N ARG A 354 -12.51 -6.93 -0.88
CA ARG A 354 -11.21 -7.62 -0.93
C ARG A 354 -10.10 -6.60 -1.02
N GLU A 355 -8.90 -6.98 -0.55
CA GLU A 355 -7.67 -6.18 -0.73
C GLU A 355 -7.89 -4.71 -0.34
N VAL A 356 -8.36 -4.52 0.90
CA VAL A 356 -8.73 -3.19 1.42
C VAL A 356 -7.46 -2.42 1.73
N SER A 357 -7.20 -1.36 0.98
CA SER A 357 -6.01 -0.53 1.16
C SER A 357 -6.19 0.49 2.27
N GLN A 358 -7.38 1.08 2.40
CA GLN A 358 -7.67 2.14 3.36
C GLN A 358 -9.08 2.02 3.92
N ILE A 359 -9.27 2.47 5.16
CA ILE A 359 -10.59 2.73 5.75
C ILE A 359 -10.59 4.18 6.23
N THR A 360 -11.52 4.98 5.72
CA THR A 360 -11.78 6.36 6.18
C THR A 360 -13.02 6.38 7.05
N ASP A 361 -12.83 6.85 8.28
CA ASP A 361 -13.92 7.10 9.22
C ASP A 361 -14.52 8.49 8.96
N SER A 362 -15.82 8.57 8.65
CA SER A 362 -16.50 9.86 8.44
C SER A 362 -17.97 9.79 8.86
N GLY A 363 -18.32 10.53 9.91
CA GLY A 363 -19.68 10.56 10.47
C GLY A 363 -20.17 9.17 10.89
N ASP A 364 -21.32 8.77 10.38
CA ASP A 364 -21.92 7.45 10.67
C ASP A 364 -21.40 6.32 9.78
N TYR A 365 -20.40 6.57 8.93
CA TYR A 365 -19.96 5.63 7.91
C TYR A 365 -18.44 5.40 7.93
N LEU A 366 -18.05 4.22 7.45
CA LEU A 366 -16.71 3.88 7.03
C LEU A 366 -16.68 3.78 5.51
N TYR A 367 -15.63 4.32 4.89
CA TYR A 367 -15.39 4.24 3.45
C TYR A 367 -14.13 3.44 3.20
N LEU A 368 -14.23 2.38 2.41
CA LEU A 368 -13.17 1.43 2.17
C LEU A 368 -12.64 1.59 0.75
N GLY A 369 -11.33 1.83 0.66
CA GLY A 369 -10.57 1.87 -0.58
C GLY A 369 -9.94 0.53 -0.92
N SER A 370 -9.54 0.39 -2.18
CA SER A 370 -8.74 -0.75 -2.65
C SER A 370 -7.84 -0.31 -3.79
N PHE A 371 -6.63 -0.85 -3.87
CA PHE A 371 -5.76 -0.63 -5.02
C PHE A 371 -6.23 -1.36 -6.30
N LYS A 372 -7.26 -2.21 -6.22
CA LYS A 372 -7.78 -3.03 -7.33
C LYS A 372 -9.28 -2.94 -7.56
N ALA A 373 -10.09 -2.87 -6.49
CA ALA A 373 -11.53 -3.03 -6.60
C ALA A 373 -12.17 -1.98 -7.52
N PRO A 374 -13.21 -2.35 -8.29
CA PRO A 374 -13.89 -1.43 -9.19
C PRO A 374 -14.99 -0.61 -8.48
N TYR A 375 -14.77 -0.18 -7.24
CA TYR A 375 -15.76 0.55 -6.43
C TYR A 375 -15.09 1.21 -5.22
N ILE A 376 -15.79 2.15 -4.59
CA ILE A 376 -15.60 2.50 -3.17
C ILE A 376 -16.70 1.77 -2.38
N ALA A 377 -16.34 1.09 -1.31
CA ALA A 377 -17.32 0.45 -0.44
C ALA A 377 -17.65 1.38 0.74
N LYS A 378 -18.95 1.60 0.99
CA LYS A 378 -19.47 2.41 2.09
C LYS A 378 -20.19 1.50 3.07
N LEU A 379 -19.81 1.57 4.34
CA LEU A 379 -20.34 0.75 5.42
C LEU A 379 -20.91 1.65 6.51
N LYS A 380 -22.13 1.39 6.96
CA LYS A 380 -22.70 2.07 8.12
C LYS A 380 -22.05 1.54 9.40
N LYS A 381 -21.65 2.43 10.30
CA LYS A 381 -21.12 2.06 11.62
C LYS A 381 -22.21 1.46 12.49
N PHE A 382 -21.80 0.57 13.39
CA PHE A 382 -22.66 -0.16 14.31
C PHE A 382 -22.95 0.62 15.58
#